data_AF-A0A1Q7LGD7-F1
#
_entry.id   AF-A0A1Q7LGD7-F1
#
_cell.length_a   1.000
_cell.length_b   1.000
_cell.length_c   1.000
_cell.angle_alpha   90.00
_cell.angle_beta   90.00
_cell.angle_gamma   90.00
#
_symmetry.space_group_name_H-M   'P 1'
#
loop_
_entity.id
_entity.type
_entity.pdbx_description
1 polymer ?
#
loop_
_entity_poly.entity_id
_entity_poly.type
_entity_poly.pdbx_seq_one_letter_code
_entity_poly.pdbx_strand_id
1 'polypeptide(L)'
;MAFILKRVQSRLTALFACLAFLFGAAGAPAQEASVAAPRADSKALNNAEFIAAADEVLRQMSEITGLKLLTPLKKSLRSREEIRAYVIKQMNEEKNPAERYADARTAEALGLLPKGFDLDAFMVNVLTEQVEGLYDPKTQEFYIADWSPLSDQRMVMAHELTHALEDQHFHIEAWSRAARPNEDAELARDAVLEGSAMAAMMDYLMLGTGRSLKDLPEFDPSMLIGELESTPTLKTAPPFLKDALIFPYISGLNFSAAVLKSSGWATLAGVFEKPPVSTQQILHPELYKSAKTPSNVTLPPLEKMLGKDWAKLDENILGEFGWKEVVKQFLDDDRAKSLAATWDGDRYALYEQKQTKKLILVTRLHLDSEEHAARFFGQYSEALEKKHSERVNLLRRPSFFSFETPDGAVFLYCLGRECVTMEGSTRDVFDDFTKALDWPLAPQPPERPRTVPEKTAQFFSPAVQSDDGISAPVAHVEPPHTDRATVVARDRVPA
;
A
#
# COMPACT_ATOMS: atom_id res chain seq x y z
N MET A 1 4.46 5.45 3.02
CA MET A 1 4.04 4.31 2.15
C MET A 1 4.35 4.51 0.68
N ALA A 2 4.27 5.73 0.14
CA ALA A 2 4.96 6.05 -1.11
C ALA A 2 6.50 5.92 -0.97
N PHE A 3 7.06 5.01 -0.16
CA PHE A 3 8.50 4.73 -0.13
C PHE A 3 8.83 3.83 -1.32
N ILE A 4 8.12 2.72 -1.49
CA ILE A 4 8.23 1.87 -2.69
C ILE A 4 7.86 2.63 -3.97
N LEU A 5 6.91 3.57 -3.86
CA LEU A 5 6.30 4.25 -4.99
C LEU A 5 6.58 5.76 -5.10
N LYS A 6 7.50 6.31 -4.30
CA LYS A 6 7.97 7.71 -4.46
C LYS A 6 8.61 7.81 -5.83
N ARG A 7 7.81 8.32 -6.76
CA ARG A 7 8.22 8.76 -8.09
C ARG A 7 9.10 7.75 -8.85
N VAL A 8 8.59 6.52 -8.86
CA VAL A 8 8.01 6.16 -10.15
C VAL A 8 6.80 7.07 -10.41
N GLN A 9 5.70 6.93 -9.66
CA GLN A 9 4.41 7.53 -10.02
C GLN A 9 4.41 9.04 -10.33
N SER A 10 4.62 10.04 -9.49
CA SER A 10 4.56 11.46 -9.99
C SER A 10 5.54 11.95 -11.12
N ARG A 11 6.28 11.06 -11.81
CA ARG A 11 6.88 11.27 -13.17
C ARG A 11 6.60 10.15 -14.18
N LEU A 12 5.91 9.11 -13.71
CA LEU A 12 5.46 7.92 -14.40
C LEU A 12 3.98 7.61 -14.06
N THR A 13 3.20 8.65 -13.81
CA THR A 13 1.76 8.62 -13.50
C THR A 13 1.04 8.22 -14.79
N ALA A 14 1.47 8.90 -15.84
CA ALA A 14 1.49 8.50 -17.23
C ALA A 14 2.04 7.09 -17.62
N LEU A 15 2.33 6.14 -16.72
CA LEU A 15 2.93 4.83 -17.11
C LEU A 15 2.16 3.61 -16.59
N PHE A 16 0.88 3.78 -16.28
CA PHE A 16 -0.05 2.68 -15.99
C PHE A 16 -1.38 2.85 -16.76
N ALA A 17 -1.29 3.21 -18.05
CA ALA A 17 -2.44 3.15 -18.94
C ALA A 17 -2.84 1.69 -19.23
N CYS A 18 -4.13 1.37 -19.07
CA CYS A 18 -4.65 0.00 -18.98
C CYS A 18 -4.46 -0.86 -20.24
N LEU A 19 -4.32 -2.17 -20.03
CA LEU A 19 -4.37 -3.21 -21.07
C LEU A 19 -5.70 -3.20 -21.84
N ALA A 20 -5.62 -3.59 -23.12
CA ALA A 20 -6.76 -3.64 -24.04
C ALA A 20 -7.91 -4.58 -23.59
N PHE A 21 -9.14 -4.06 -23.68
CA PHE A 21 -10.39 -4.81 -23.55
C PHE A 21 -10.56 -5.84 -24.68
N LEU A 22 -10.26 -7.12 -24.41
CA LEU A 22 -10.57 -8.22 -25.34
C LEU A 22 -12.05 -8.64 -25.24
N PHE A 23 -12.93 -7.96 -25.99
CA PHE A 23 -14.23 -8.53 -26.34
C PHE A 23 -14.04 -9.74 -27.27
N GLY A 24 -14.32 -10.93 -26.74
CA GLY A 24 -13.98 -12.19 -27.38
C GLY A 24 -14.76 -12.49 -28.67
N ALA A 25 -14.03 -12.88 -29.71
CA ALA A 25 -14.54 -13.67 -30.83
C ALA A 25 -13.73 -14.98 -30.94
N ALA A 26 -14.40 -16.10 -31.18
CA ALA A 26 -13.80 -17.43 -31.11
C ALA A 26 -12.75 -17.68 -32.21
N GLY A 27 -11.76 -18.52 -31.90
CA GLY A 27 -10.54 -18.64 -32.68
C GLY A 27 -10.66 -19.32 -34.05
N ALA A 28 -9.71 -18.98 -34.92
CA ALA A 28 -9.37 -19.69 -36.15
C ALA A 28 -7.85 -19.98 -36.15
N PRO A 29 -7.38 -21.09 -36.75
CA PRO A 29 -5.98 -21.48 -36.69
C PRO A 29 -5.09 -20.53 -37.53
N ALA A 30 -3.94 -20.15 -36.97
CA ALA A 30 -2.97 -19.31 -37.66
C ALA A 30 -2.35 -20.05 -38.85
N GLN A 31 -2.38 -19.41 -40.03
CA GLN A 31 -1.69 -19.87 -41.22
C GLN A 31 -0.44 -19.00 -41.40
N GLU A 32 0.75 -19.63 -41.47
CA GLU A 32 2.03 -18.91 -41.57
C GLU A 32 2.11 -18.09 -42.88
N ALA A 33 1.98 -16.77 -42.74
CA ALA A 33 2.35 -15.81 -43.79
C ALA A 33 3.74 -15.26 -43.48
N SER A 34 4.64 -15.27 -44.47
CA SER A 34 6.01 -14.78 -44.27
C SER A 34 6.05 -13.28 -44.03
N VAL A 35 6.68 -12.86 -42.94
CA VAL A 35 6.83 -11.45 -42.58
C VAL A 35 7.84 -10.79 -43.51
N ALA A 36 7.36 -10.01 -44.48
CA ALA A 36 8.19 -9.05 -45.21
C ALA A 36 8.50 -7.85 -44.31
N ALA A 37 9.73 -7.34 -44.37
CA ALA A 37 10.12 -6.16 -43.59
C ALA A 37 9.26 -4.92 -43.97
N PRO A 38 8.79 -4.12 -43.00
CA PRO A 38 7.96 -2.95 -43.27
C PRO A 38 8.72 -1.90 -44.08
N ARG A 39 8.07 -1.36 -45.12
CA ARG A 39 8.64 -0.29 -45.96
C ARG A 39 8.61 1.04 -45.21
N ALA A 40 9.56 1.94 -45.50
CA ALA A 40 9.62 3.27 -44.87
C ALA A 40 8.31 4.06 -45.00
N ASP A 41 7.62 3.92 -46.14
CA ASP A 41 6.33 4.57 -46.42
C ASP A 41 5.24 4.18 -45.42
N SER A 42 5.20 2.93 -44.94
CA SER A 42 4.20 2.50 -43.96
C SER A 42 4.47 3.10 -42.57
N LYS A 43 5.73 3.29 -42.18
CA LYS A 43 6.06 3.95 -40.91
C LYS A 43 5.69 5.44 -40.93
N ALA A 44 5.82 6.11 -42.09
CA ALA A 44 5.40 7.50 -42.25
C ALA A 44 3.87 7.67 -42.22
N LEU A 45 3.12 6.77 -42.85
CA LEU A 45 1.65 6.77 -42.83
C LEU A 45 1.11 6.53 -41.41
N ASN A 46 1.58 5.47 -40.73
CA ASN A 46 1.18 5.17 -39.34
C ASN A 46 1.43 6.36 -38.39
N ASN A 47 2.52 7.11 -38.58
CA ASN A 47 2.81 8.28 -37.76
C ASN A 47 1.86 9.45 -38.04
N ALA A 48 1.44 9.67 -39.29
CA ALA A 48 0.47 10.71 -39.63
C ALA A 48 -0.93 10.39 -39.05
N GLU A 49 -1.34 9.12 -39.12
CA GLU A 49 -2.60 8.63 -38.54
C GLU A 49 -2.60 8.75 -37.01
N PHE A 50 -1.50 8.36 -36.34
CA PHE A 50 -1.30 8.57 -34.91
C PHE A 50 -1.43 10.04 -34.50
N ILE A 51 -0.74 10.95 -35.19
CA ILE A 51 -0.76 12.39 -34.87
C ILE A 51 -2.17 12.97 -34.99
N ALA A 52 -2.91 12.58 -36.04
CA ALA A 52 -4.29 13.03 -36.27
C ALA A 52 -5.27 12.46 -35.24
N ALA A 53 -5.14 11.17 -34.86
CA ALA A 53 -5.94 10.57 -33.80
C ALA A 53 -5.68 11.27 -32.45
N ALA A 54 -4.41 11.55 -32.13
CA ALA A 54 -4.04 12.26 -30.92
C ALA A 54 -4.54 13.72 -30.89
N ASP A 55 -4.58 14.44 -32.04
CA ASP A 55 -5.20 15.77 -32.11
C ASP A 55 -6.73 15.72 -31.91
N GLU A 56 -7.40 14.70 -32.46
CA GLU A 56 -8.83 14.50 -32.27
C GLU A 56 -9.16 14.21 -30.80
N VAL A 57 -8.44 13.27 -30.16
CA VAL A 57 -8.65 12.92 -28.75
C VAL A 57 -8.27 14.09 -27.84
N LEU A 58 -7.20 14.83 -28.12
CA LEU A 58 -6.82 16.02 -27.34
C LEU A 58 -7.92 17.10 -27.36
N ARG A 59 -8.55 17.33 -28.53
CA ARG A 59 -9.71 18.22 -28.64
C ARG A 59 -10.89 17.68 -27.81
N GLN A 60 -11.17 16.38 -27.88
CA GLN A 60 -12.24 15.75 -27.09
C GLN A 60 -11.96 15.86 -25.58
N MET A 61 -10.72 15.67 -25.12
CA MET A 61 -10.37 15.81 -23.70
C MET A 61 -10.49 17.25 -23.24
N SER A 62 -10.16 18.21 -24.11
CA SER A 62 -10.37 19.63 -23.85
C SER A 62 -11.86 19.98 -23.71
N GLU A 63 -12.73 19.33 -24.48
CA GLU A 63 -14.18 19.49 -24.42
C GLU A 63 -14.81 18.82 -23.18
N ILE A 64 -14.33 17.63 -22.79
CA ILE A 64 -14.80 16.89 -21.60
C ILE A 64 -14.38 17.61 -20.31
N THR A 65 -13.07 17.86 -20.16
CA THR A 65 -12.50 18.44 -18.93
C THR A 65 -12.74 19.94 -18.79
N GLY A 66 -13.01 20.63 -19.91
CA GLY A 66 -13.04 22.10 -19.99
C GLY A 66 -11.65 22.76 -19.97
N LEU A 67 -10.57 21.99 -19.82
CA LEU A 67 -9.20 22.50 -19.84
C LEU A 67 -8.78 22.76 -21.30
N LYS A 68 -8.43 24.00 -21.62
CA LYS A 68 -8.00 24.39 -22.98
C LYS A 68 -6.53 24.05 -23.20
N LEU A 69 -6.18 23.55 -24.38
CA LEU A 69 -4.78 23.52 -24.81
C LEU A 69 -4.24 24.95 -24.87
N LEU A 70 -3.20 25.25 -24.09
CA LEU A 70 -2.56 26.57 -24.00
C LEU A 70 -1.32 26.65 -24.91
N THR A 71 -0.56 25.57 -25.00
CA THR A 71 0.63 25.45 -25.86
C THR A 71 0.60 24.17 -26.70
N PRO A 72 1.16 24.17 -27.93
CA PRO A 72 1.22 22.97 -28.76
C PRO A 72 1.96 21.82 -28.08
N LEU A 73 1.32 20.66 -28.02
CA LEU A 73 1.87 19.44 -27.44
C LEU A 73 2.77 18.71 -28.44
N LYS A 74 3.97 18.31 -28.01
CA LYS A 74 4.81 17.39 -28.79
C LYS A 74 4.24 15.98 -28.69
N LYS A 75 4.29 15.22 -29.78
CA LYS A 75 3.72 13.88 -29.85
C LYS A 75 4.66 12.97 -30.65
N SER A 76 5.02 11.81 -30.12
CA SER A 76 5.88 10.86 -30.84
C SER A 76 5.60 9.38 -30.51
N LEU A 77 5.95 8.50 -31.44
CA LEU A 77 5.95 7.05 -31.23
C LEU A 77 7.28 6.63 -30.59
N ARG A 78 7.25 5.71 -29.62
CA ARG A 78 8.43 5.20 -28.91
C ARG A 78 8.54 3.68 -28.97
N SER A 79 9.77 3.18 -29.10
CA SER A 79 10.05 1.76 -28.95
C SER A 79 10.11 1.35 -27.48
N ARG A 80 10.01 0.03 -27.21
CA ARG A 80 10.05 -0.51 -25.86
C ARG A 80 11.40 -0.26 -25.16
N GLU A 81 12.48 -0.21 -25.93
CA GLU A 81 13.83 0.11 -25.43
C GLU A 81 13.94 1.59 -25.02
N GLU A 82 13.31 2.50 -25.78
CA GLU A 82 13.25 3.93 -25.42
C GLU A 82 12.42 4.15 -24.16
N ILE A 83 11.28 3.46 -24.04
CA ILE A 83 10.44 3.48 -22.83
C ILE A 83 11.21 2.91 -21.63
N ARG A 84 11.90 1.77 -21.77
CA ARG A 84 12.74 1.22 -20.69
C ARG A 84 13.84 2.19 -20.27
N ALA A 85 14.51 2.84 -21.22
CA ALA A 85 15.54 3.84 -20.94
C ALA A 85 14.96 5.07 -20.23
N TYR A 86 13.74 5.50 -20.60
CA TYR A 86 13.00 6.56 -19.91
C TYR A 86 12.67 6.18 -18.47
N VAL A 87 12.10 4.98 -18.22
CA VAL A 87 11.80 4.47 -16.87
C VAL A 87 13.06 4.50 -15.99
N ILE A 88 14.15 3.90 -16.47
CA ILE A 88 15.43 3.84 -15.73
C ILE A 88 15.98 5.25 -15.45
N LYS A 89 15.89 6.17 -16.42
CA LYS A 89 16.34 7.55 -16.26
C LYS A 89 15.53 8.25 -15.16
N GLN A 90 14.20 8.16 -15.19
CA GLN A 90 13.34 8.85 -14.23
C GLN A 90 13.52 8.31 -12.81
N MET A 91 13.60 6.99 -12.62
CA MET A 91 13.90 6.38 -11.31
C MET A 91 15.24 6.85 -10.70
N ASN A 92 16.22 7.21 -11.55
CA ASN A 92 17.52 7.73 -11.11
C ASN A 92 17.58 9.26 -10.98
N GLU A 93 16.79 10.02 -11.75
CA GLU A 93 16.62 11.46 -11.51
C GLU A 93 15.85 11.73 -10.22
N GLU A 94 14.99 10.80 -9.81
CA GLU A 94 14.13 10.96 -8.66
C GLU A 94 14.79 10.67 -7.33
N LYS A 95 15.31 9.44 -7.18
CA LYS A 95 15.90 8.95 -5.94
C LYS A 95 17.37 8.67 -6.13
N ASN A 96 18.16 9.09 -5.15
CA ASN A 96 19.52 8.59 -5.02
C ASN A 96 19.53 7.15 -4.44
N PRO A 97 20.62 6.39 -4.61
CA PRO A 97 20.68 4.99 -4.14
C PRO A 97 20.46 4.78 -2.64
N ALA A 98 20.73 5.78 -1.79
CA ALA A 98 20.50 5.65 -0.35
C ALA A 98 19.01 5.79 0.01
N GLU A 99 18.24 6.58 -0.75
CA GLU A 99 16.78 6.63 -0.62
C GLU A 99 16.17 5.29 -1.03
N ARG A 100 16.53 4.76 -2.23
CA ARG A 100 16.04 3.45 -2.70
C ARG A 100 16.35 2.31 -1.75
N TYR A 101 17.53 2.34 -1.13
CA TYR A 101 17.89 1.44 -0.05
C TYR A 101 16.96 1.59 1.16
N ALA A 102 16.76 2.82 1.66
CA ALA A 102 15.89 3.09 2.80
C ALA A 102 14.44 2.62 2.55
N ASP A 103 13.91 2.77 1.34
CA ASP A 103 12.56 2.29 0.98
C ASP A 103 12.47 0.76 1.06
N ALA A 104 13.43 0.05 0.46
CA ALA A 104 13.46 -1.40 0.46
C ALA A 104 13.63 -1.97 1.88
N ARG A 105 14.48 -1.35 2.71
CA ARG A 105 14.62 -1.72 4.14
C ARG A 105 13.35 -1.40 4.93
N THR A 106 12.62 -0.33 4.61
CA THR A 106 11.34 0.04 5.24
C THR A 106 10.22 -0.93 4.86
N ALA A 107 10.13 -1.31 3.59
CA ALA A 107 9.23 -2.34 3.11
C ALA A 107 9.45 -3.69 3.81
N GLU A 108 10.71 -4.12 3.92
CA GLU A 108 11.10 -5.35 4.62
C GLU A 108 10.77 -5.26 6.12
N ALA A 109 11.09 -4.13 6.78
CA ALA A 109 10.83 -3.92 8.20
C ALA A 109 9.34 -3.92 8.53
N LEU A 110 8.50 -3.36 7.67
CA LEU A 110 7.04 -3.40 7.80
C LEU A 110 6.47 -4.80 7.48
N GLY A 111 7.22 -5.63 6.77
CA GLY A 111 6.79 -6.96 6.30
C GLY A 111 6.00 -6.95 5.00
N LEU A 112 6.05 -5.85 4.26
CA LEU A 112 5.37 -5.64 2.97
C LEU A 112 6.14 -6.24 1.78
N LEU A 113 7.45 -6.45 1.95
CA LEU A 113 8.29 -7.18 1.00
C LEU A 113 9.06 -8.32 1.70
N PRO A 114 9.32 -9.44 0.99
CA PRO A 114 10.25 -10.47 1.44
C PRO A 114 11.65 -9.91 1.68
N LYS A 115 12.39 -10.47 2.66
CA LYS A 115 13.79 -10.11 2.92
C LYS A 115 14.63 -10.28 1.65
N GLY A 116 15.33 -9.22 1.24
CA GLY A 116 16.20 -9.22 0.05
C GLY A 116 15.48 -9.21 -1.32
N PHE A 117 14.21 -8.80 -1.39
CA PHE A 117 13.51 -8.60 -2.65
C PHE A 117 14.17 -7.49 -3.50
N ASP A 118 14.46 -7.77 -4.78
CA ASP A 118 15.04 -6.80 -5.72
C ASP A 118 13.96 -5.85 -6.27
N LEU A 119 13.66 -4.82 -5.47
CA LEU A 119 12.63 -3.84 -5.78
C LEU A 119 12.96 -3.01 -7.02
N ASP A 120 14.21 -2.55 -7.18
CA ASP A 120 14.62 -1.74 -8.32
C ASP A 120 14.42 -2.49 -9.64
N ALA A 121 14.90 -3.75 -9.74
CA ALA A 121 14.74 -4.54 -10.96
C ALA A 121 13.28 -4.93 -11.21
N PHE A 122 12.51 -5.23 -10.15
CA PHE A 122 11.08 -5.51 -10.28
C PHE A 122 10.33 -4.29 -10.85
N MET A 123 10.54 -3.10 -10.27
CA MET A 123 9.88 -1.88 -10.71
C MET A 123 10.23 -1.51 -12.15
N VAL A 124 11.51 -1.58 -12.53
CA VAL A 124 11.93 -1.33 -13.93
C VAL A 124 11.20 -2.29 -14.89
N ASN A 125 11.05 -3.56 -14.53
CA ASN A 125 10.40 -4.55 -15.40
C ASN A 125 8.89 -4.38 -15.49
N VAL A 126 8.19 -4.21 -14.36
CA VAL A 126 6.72 -4.07 -14.33
C VAL A 126 6.27 -2.84 -15.13
N LEU A 127 6.98 -1.72 -14.97
CA LEU A 127 6.74 -0.49 -15.72
C LEU A 127 7.10 -0.62 -17.20
N THR A 128 8.22 -1.27 -17.55
CA THR A 128 8.55 -1.52 -18.97
C THR A 128 7.53 -2.45 -19.67
N GLU A 129 6.70 -3.17 -18.91
CA GLU A 129 5.66 -4.05 -19.43
C GLU A 129 4.30 -3.36 -19.59
N GLN A 130 3.96 -2.43 -18.70
CA GLN A 130 2.62 -1.80 -18.62
C GLN A 130 2.46 -0.51 -19.42
N VAL A 131 3.53 -0.02 -20.04
CA VAL A 131 3.50 1.28 -20.72
C VAL A 131 3.07 1.13 -22.16
N GLU A 132 1.80 1.38 -22.41
CA GLU A 132 1.25 1.54 -23.75
C GLU A 132 1.33 3.00 -24.24
N GLY A 133 1.44 3.99 -23.34
CA GLY A 133 1.73 5.39 -23.66
C GLY A 133 2.12 6.17 -22.40
N LEU A 134 2.65 7.38 -22.56
CA LEU A 134 2.98 8.28 -21.46
C LEU A 134 3.07 9.77 -21.85
N TYR A 135 2.59 10.68 -21.02
CA TYR A 135 2.93 12.10 -21.03
C TYR A 135 4.10 12.45 -20.06
N ASP A 136 5.15 13.10 -20.58
CA ASP A 136 6.25 13.65 -19.77
C ASP A 136 6.09 15.16 -19.55
N PRO A 137 5.75 15.64 -18.33
CA PRO A 137 5.61 17.07 -18.04
C PRO A 137 6.93 17.84 -18.15
N LYS A 138 8.09 17.18 -18.04
CA LYS A 138 9.41 17.84 -18.10
C LYS A 138 9.79 18.23 -19.53
N THR A 139 9.43 17.41 -20.51
CA THR A 139 9.67 17.69 -21.94
C THR A 139 8.44 18.24 -22.66
N GLN A 140 7.28 18.18 -22.01
CA GLN A 140 5.95 18.49 -22.52
C GLN A 140 5.66 17.73 -23.81
N GLU A 141 5.82 16.41 -23.72
CA GLU A 141 5.70 15.48 -24.84
C GLU A 141 4.87 14.27 -24.45
N PHE A 142 3.90 13.94 -25.30
CA PHE A 142 3.13 12.70 -25.25
C PHE A 142 3.78 11.65 -26.14
N TYR A 143 3.93 10.45 -25.58
CA TYR A 143 4.48 9.28 -26.25
C TYR A 143 3.45 8.16 -26.30
N ILE A 144 3.47 7.35 -27.36
CA ILE A 144 2.76 6.07 -27.38
C ILE A 144 3.67 4.94 -27.86
N ALA A 145 3.42 3.74 -27.37
CA ALA A 145 4.08 2.51 -27.76
C ALA A 145 3.83 2.19 -29.24
N ASP A 146 4.89 1.96 -30.02
CA ASP A 146 4.77 1.68 -31.46
C ASP A 146 4.27 0.25 -31.81
N TRP A 147 3.88 -0.54 -30.79
CA TRP A 147 3.42 -1.92 -30.92
C TRP A 147 1.95 -2.18 -30.55
N SER A 148 1.20 -1.19 -30.04
CA SER A 148 -0.22 -1.35 -29.66
C SER A 148 -1.18 -0.93 -30.82
N PRO A 149 -2.32 -1.63 -31.07
CA PRO A 149 -3.27 -1.27 -32.13
C PRO A 149 -3.94 0.11 -31.93
N LEU A 150 -4.19 0.84 -33.04
CA LEU A 150 -4.80 2.18 -33.02
C LEU A 150 -6.17 2.28 -32.31
N SER A 151 -6.93 1.17 -32.22
CA SER A 151 -8.18 1.11 -31.44
C SER A 151 -7.93 1.28 -29.95
N ASP A 152 -6.88 0.64 -29.46
CA ASP A 152 -6.56 0.47 -28.05
C ASP A 152 -5.82 1.72 -27.56
N GLN A 153 -4.94 2.24 -28.44
CA GLN A 153 -4.28 3.53 -28.30
C GLN A 153 -5.20 4.71 -28.00
N ARG A 154 -6.46 4.74 -28.49
CA ARG A 154 -7.36 5.89 -28.25
C ARG A 154 -7.79 6.03 -26.79
N MET A 155 -7.86 4.93 -26.04
CA MET A 155 -8.13 4.97 -24.60
C MET A 155 -6.92 5.50 -23.83
N VAL A 156 -5.72 4.99 -24.17
CA VAL A 156 -4.43 5.48 -23.65
C VAL A 156 -4.26 6.97 -23.94
N MET A 157 -4.56 7.42 -25.16
CA MET A 157 -4.58 8.83 -25.53
C MET A 157 -5.52 9.65 -24.64
N ALA A 158 -6.72 9.17 -24.31
CA ALA A 158 -7.66 9.92 -23.47
C ALA A 158 -7.13 10.15 -22.04
N HIS A 159 -6.48 9.13 -21.46
CA HIS A 159 -5.80 9.22 -20.17
C HIS A 159 -4.62 10.20 -20.24
N GLU A 160 -3.65 9.94 -21.12
CA GLU A 160 -2.39 10.70 -21.19
C GLU A 160 -2.57 12.16 -21.65
N LEU A 161 -3.50 12.42 -22.57
CA LEU A 161 -3.79 13.78 -23.03
C LEU A 161 -4.59 14.58 -21.99
N THR A 162 -5.22 13.91 -21.01
CA THR A 162 -5.78 14.59 -19.83
C THR A 162 -4.64 15.12 -18.94
N HIS A 163 -3.64 14.32 -18.62
CA HIS A 163 -2.44 14.81 -17.91
C HIS A 163 -1.73 15.95 -18.65
N ALA A 164 -1.66 15.87 -19.98
CA ALA A 164 -1.07 16.94 -20.80
C ALA A 164 -1.83 18.27 -20.70
N LEU A 165 -3.16 18.23 -20.54
CA LEU A 165 -3.98 19.41 -20.28
C LEU A 165 -3.83 19.88 -18.83
N GLU A 166 -3.78 18.97 -17.86
CA GLU A 166 -3.59 19.29 -16.45
C GLU A 166 -2.23 19.96 -16.17
N ASP A 167 -1.14 19.52 -16.79
CA ASP A 167 0.18 20.18 -16.63
C ASP A 167 0.18 21.63 -17.09
N GLN A 168 -0.50 21.92 -18.20
CA GLN A 168 -0.56 23.27 -18.74
C GLN A 168 -1.35 24.24 -17.84
N HIS A 169 -2.29 23.75 -17.03
CA HIS A 169 -3.10 24.58 -16.11
C HIS A 169 -2.61 24.57 -14.66
N PHE A 170 -2.08 23.45 -14.18
CA PHE A 170 -1.78 23.22 -12.76
C PHE A 170 -0.30 22.89 -12.47
N HIS A 171 0.53 22.70 -13.50
CA HIS A 171 1.95 22.33 -13.40
C HIS A 171 2.15 21.09 -12.52
N ILE A 172 1.54 19.97 -12.94
CA ILE A 172 1.31 18.76 -12.13
C ILE A 172 2.58 18.20 -11.48
N GLU A 173 3.74 18.33 -12.14
CA GLU A 173 5.02 17.91 -11.55
C GLU A 173 5.33 18.71 -10.27
N ALA A 174 5.23 20.04 -10.33
CA ALA A 174 5.44 20.93 -9.18
C ALA A 174 4.34 20.79 -8.12
N TRP A 175 3.10 20.62 -8.57
CA TRP A 175 1.93 20.41 -7.71
C TRP A 175 2.04 19.12 -6.88
N SER A 176 2.45 17.99 -7.46
CA SER A 176 2.67 16.76 -6.68
C SER A 176 3.82 16.93 -5.68
N ARG A 177 4.97 17.52 -6.08
CA ARG A 177 6.09 17.72 -5.10
C ARG A 177 5.72 18.60 -3.91
N ALA A 178 4.73 19.47 -4.02
CA ALA A 178 4.33 20.35 -2.92
C ALA A 178 3.64 19.61 -1.74
N ALA A 179 3.47 18.28 -1.82
CA ALA A 179 3.17 17.43 -0.66
C ALA A 179 4.41 17.02 0.17
N ARG A 180 5.63 17.24 -0.34
CA ARG A 180 6.87 16.76 0.31
C ARG A 180 7.12 17.42 1.67
N PRO A 181 7.67 16.66 2.64
CA PRO A 181 8.16 15.28 2.54
C PRO A 181 7.14 14.20 2.95
N ASN A 182 5.83 14.49 2.96
CA ASN A 182 4.79 13.57 3.42
C ASN A 182 4.35 12.60 2.30
N GLU A 183 4.73 11.33 2.43
CA GLU A 183 4.42 10.27 1.46
C GLU A 183 2.94 9.92 1.34
N ASP A 184 2.17 10.05 2.41
CA ASP A 184 0.72 9.81 2.39
C ASP A 184 0.00 10.91 1.61
N ALA A 185 0.46 12.16 1.76
CA ALA A 185 -0.03 13.29 0.96
C ALA A 185 0.48 13.27 -0.49
N GLU A 186 1.71 12.78 -0.74
CA GLU A 186 2.20 12.54 -2.12
C GLU A 186 1.31 11.51 -2.83
N LEU A 187 1.03 10.36 -2.19
CA LEU A 187 0.16 9.34 -2.79
C LEU A 187 -1.29 9.80 -2.95
N ALA A 188 -1.81 10.64 -2.04
CA ALA A 188 -3.11 11.26 -2.20
C ALA A 188 -3.19 12.17 -3.43
N ARG A 189 -2.12 12.91 -3.73
CA ARG A 189 -2.03 13.75 -4.94
C ARG A 189 -1.88 12.93 -6.21
N ASP A 190 -1.05 11.90 -6.19
CA ASP A 190 -0.90 11.00 -7.34
C ASP A 190 -2.24 10.28 -7.64
N ALA A 191 -3.05 9.95 -6.63
CA ALA A 191 -4.42 9.45 -6.81
C ALA A 191 -5.41 10.49 -7.36
N VAL A 192 -5.21 11.79 -7.13
CA VAL A 192 -6.03 12.81 -7.83
C VAL A 192 -5.70 12.83 -9.32
N LEU A 193 -4.42 12.78 -9.70
CA LEU A 193 -3.96 12.81 -11.09
C LEU A 193 -4.45 11.57 -11.86
N GLU A 194 -4.22 10.37 -11.34
CA GLU A 194 -4.69 9.15 -12.02
C GLU A 194 -6.21 9.05 -11.99
N GLY A 195 -6.83 9.47 -10.89
CA GLY A 195 -8.28 9.49 -10.76
C GLY A 195 -8.97 10.43 -11.74
N SER A 196 -8.38 11.59 -12.03
CA SER A 196 -8.92 12.54 -12.99
C SER A 196 -8.74 12.05 -14.42
N ALA A 197 -7.54 11.57 -14.79
CA ALA A 197 -7.30 10.99 -16.10
C ALA A 197 -8.20 9.76 -16.39
N MET A 198 -8.37 8.87 -15.41
CA MET A 198 -9.32 7.75 -15.50
C MET A 198 -10.77 8.23 -15.64
N ALA A 199 -11.17 9.30 -14.93
CA ALA A 199 -12.53 9.85 -15.04
C ALA A 199 -12.78 10.46 -16.43
N ALA A 200 -11.78 11.14 -17.01
CA ALA A 200 -11.85 11.67 -18.37
C ALA A 200 -11.93 10.55 -19.42
N MET A 201 -11.16 9.47 -19.23
CA MET A 201 -11.24 8.27 -20.06
C MET A 201 -12.62 7.59 -19.98
N MET A 202 -13.26 7.53 -18.80
CA MET A 202 -14.63 7.00 -18.68
C MET A 202 -15.66 7.89 -19.40
N ASP A 203 -15.56 9.21 -19.26
CA ASP A 203 -16.42 10.15 -20.02
C ASP A 203 -16.17 10.07 -21.53
N TYR A 204 -14.92 9.85 -21.97
CA TYR A 204 -14.56 9.64 -23.37
C TYR A 204 -15.25 8.41 -23.96
N LEU A 205 -15.18 7.27 -23.24
CA LEU A 205 -15.82 6.02 -23.64
C LEU A 205 -17.36 6.15 -23.71
N MET A 206 -17.94 7.02 -22.89
CA MET A 206 -19.38 7.30 -22.89
C MET A 206 -19.82 8.43 -23.84
N LEU A 207 -18.90 9.13 -24.51
CA LEU A 207 -19.20 10.33 -25.31
C LEU A 207 -20.32 10.12 -26.34
N GLY A 208 -20.34 8.97 -27.02
CA GLY A 208 -21.39 8.60 -27.99
C GLY A 208 -22.78 8.31 -27.40
N THR A 209 -22.89 8.19 -26.08
CA THR A 209 -24.15 7.93 -25.36
C THR A 209 -24.85 9.20 -24.88
N GLY A 210 -24.17 10.34 -24.90
CA GLY A 210 -24.67 11.60 -24.31
C GLY A 210 -24.72 11.60 -22.78
N ARG A 211 -24.07 10.63 -22.11
CA ARG A 211 -23.93 10.53 -20.66
C ARG A 211 -22.46 10.65 -20.24
N SER A 212 -22.25 10.95 -18.97
CA SER A 212 -20.95 11.05 -18.30
C SER A 212 -21.00 10.35 -16.93
N LEU A 213 -19.85 10.21 -16.28
CA LEU A 213 -19.63 9.55 -15.00
C LEU A 213 -20.49 10.16 -13.87
N LYS A 214 -20.71 11.48 -13.90
CA LYS A 214 -21.65 12.18 -12.98
C LYS A 214 -23.12 11.79 -13.17
N ASP A 215 -23.50 11.26 -14.34
CA ASP A 215 -24.86 10.85 -14.68
C ASP A 215 -25.10 9.34 -14.39
N LEU A 216 -24.11 8.65 -13.83
CA LEU A 216 -24.25 7.28 -13.33
C LEU A 216 -24.75 7.30 -11.87
N PRO A 217 -25.85 6.61 -11.53
CA PRO A 217 -26.38 6.60 -10.17
C PRO A 217 -25.41 5.90 -9.20
N GLU A 218 -24.83 4.80 -9.65
CA GLU A 218 -23.80 3.98 -9.02
C GLU A 218 -22.67 3.74 -10.04
N PHE A 219 -21.44 3.67 -9.56
CA PHE A 219 -20.25 3.36 -10.34
C PHE A 219 -19.43 2.36 -9.53
N ASP A 220 -19.11 1.22 -10.13
CA ASP A 220 -18.29 0.16 -9.54
C ASP A 220 -17.07 -0.08 -10.43
N PRO A 221 -15.85 0.31 -10.01
CA PRO A 221 -14.64 0.08 -10.78
C PRO A 221 -14.12 -1.35 -10.71
N SER A 222 -14.79 -2.29 -10.04
CA SER A 222 -14.29 -3.66 -9.82
C SER A 222 -13.91 -4.41 -11.11
N MET A 223 -14.56 -4.11 -12.25
CA MET A 223 -14.16 -4.68 -13.54
C MET A 223 -12.77 -4.20 -14.01
N LEU A 224 -12.42 -2.94 -13.74
CA LEU A 224 -11.12 -2.35 -14.11
C LEU A 224 -9.97 -2.93 -13.27
N ILE A 225 -10.24 -3.36 -12.03
CA ILE A 225 -9.23 -3.98 -11.15
C ILE A 225 -8.67 -5.25 -11.78
N GLY A 226 -9.55 -6.14 -12.27
CA GLY A 226 -9.15 -7.41 -12.87
C GLY A 226 -8.31 -7.26 -14.15
N GLU A 227 -8.49 -6.15 -14.86
CA GLU A 227 -7.74 -5.80 -16.08
C GLU A 227 -6.37 -5.21 -15.72
N LEU A 228 -6.31 -4.29 -14.75
CA LEU A 228 -5.04 -3.76 -14.21
C LEU A 228 -4.14 -4.86 -13.65
N GLU A 229 -4.71 -5.82 -12.92
CA GLU A 229 -3.98 -6.99 -12.38
C GLU A 229 -3.57 -8.03 -13.43
N SER A 230 -3.97 -7.87 -14.70
CA SER A 230 -3.87 -8.95 -15.68
C SER A 230 -2.48 -9.20 -16.28
N THR A 231 -1.49 -8.32 -16.06
CA THR A 231 -0.16 -8.45 -16.67
C THR A 231 0.68 -9.59 -16.06
N PRO A 232 1.48 -10.32 -16.87
CA PRO A 232 2.38 -11.36 -16.37
C PRO A 232 3.28 -10.93 -15.21
N THR A 233 3.93 -9.75 -15.27
CA THR A 233 4.83 -9.30 -14.20
C THR A 233 4.05 -8.82 -12.97
N LEU A 234 2.91 -8.13 -13.11
CA LEU A 234 2.13 -7.73 -11.93
C LEU A 234 1.48 -8.93 -11.23
N LYS A 235 1.12 -9.99 -11.97
CA LYS A 235 0.63 -11.25 -11.39
C LYS A 235 1.60 -11.88 -10.39
N THR A 236 2.91 -11.77 -10.61
CA THR A 236 3.95 -12.32 -9.73
C THR A 236 4.41 -11.37 -8.61
N ALA A 237 3.92 -10.13 -8.59
CA ALA A 237 4.27 -9.15 -7.58
C ALA A 237 3.82 -9.57 -6.16
N PRO A 238 4.58 -9.24 -5.10
CA PRO A 238 4.08 -9.21 -3.73
C PRO A 238 2.78 -8.40 -3.63
N PRO A 239 1.79 -8.82 -2.80
CA PRO A 239 0.45 -8.20 -2.78
C PRO A 239 0.50 -6.67 -2.64
N PHE A 240 1.30 -6.17 -1.70
CA PHE A 240 1.48 -4.74 -1.47
C PHE A 240 1.87 -3.96 -2.74
N LEU A 241 2.72 -4.52 -3.60
CA LEU A 241 3.10 -3.84 -4.85
C LEU A 241 1.91 -3.68 -5.79
N LYS A 242 1.01 -4.68 -5.85
CA LYS A 242 -0.20 -4.62 -6.68
C LYS A 242 -1.14 -3.54 -6.15
N ASP A 243 -1.49 -3.64 -4.86
CA ASP A 243 -2.39 -2.69 -4.20
C ASP A 243 -1.88 -1.25 -4.36
N ALA A 244 -0.58 -1.01 -4.14
CA ALA A 244 -0.01 0.34 -4.20
C ALA A 244 0.15 0.87 -5.63
N LEU A 245 0.38 0.02 -6.64
CA LEU A 245 0.37 0.42 -8.04
C LEU A 245 -1.04 0.77 -8.54
N ILE A 246 -2.06 0.03 -8.07
CA ILE A 246 -3.47 0.17 -8.49
C ILE A 246 -4.21 1.28 -7.74
N PHE A 247 -3.82 1.58 -6.49
CA PHE A 247 -4.50 2.55 -5.63
C PHE A 247 -4.77 3.92 -6.30
N PRO A 248 -3.79 4.57 -6.97
CA PRO A 248 -4.03 5.86 -7.61
C PRO A 248 -5.15 5.83 -8.65
N TYR A 249 -5.20 4.78 -9.48
CA TYR A 249 -6.21 4.62 -10.52
C TYR A 249 -7.60 4.40 -9.93
N ILE A 250 -7.76 3.41 -9.07
CA ILE A 250 -9.08 2.91 -8.66
C ILE A 250 -9.65 3.74 -7.51
N SER A 251 -8.86 4.04 -6.48
CA SER A 251 -9.29 4.90 -5.38
C SER A 251 -9.38 6.36 -5.83
N GLY A 252 -8.48 6.79 -6.72
CA GLY A 252 -8.57 8.09 -7.38
C GLY A 252 -9.80 8.26 -8.25
N LEU A 253 -10.16 7.26 -9.07
CA LEU A 253 -11.35 7.32 -9.92
C LEU A 253 -12.63 7.41 -9.07
N ASN A 254 -12.71 6.64 -7.97
CA ASN A 254 -13.81 6.75 -7.01
C ASN A 254 -13.89 8.15 -6.38
N PHE A 255 -12.74 8.73 -5.98
CA PHE A 255 -12.68 10.08 -5.45
C PHE A 255 -13.12 11.13 -6.49
N SER A 256 -12.61 11.05 -7.72
CA SER A 256 -12.97 11.95 -8.81
C SER A 256 -14.44 11.84 -9.18
N ALA A 257 -15.00 10.63 -9.29
CA ALA A 257 -16.43 10.42 -9.48
C ALA A 257 -17.26 11.08 -8.36
N ALA A 258 -16.85 10.92 -7.10
CA ALA A 258 -17.52 11.51 -5.95
C ALA A 258 -17.42 13.06 -5.90
N VAL A 259 -16.38 13.66 -6.48
CA VAL A 259 -16.26 15.12 -6.67
C VAL A 259 -17.16 15.59 -7.82
N LEU A 260 -17.01 14.97 -9.01
CA LEU A 260 -17.73 15.29 -10.25
C LEU A 260 -19.25 15.17 -10.13
N LYS A 261 -19.76 14.29 -9.25
CA LYS A 261 -21.20 14.10 -9.01
C LYS A 261 -21.95 15.38 -8.58
N SER A 262 -21.25 16.42 -8.11
CA SER A 262 -21.85 17.68 -7.68
C SER A 262 -22.14 18.66 -8.84
N SER A 263 -21.13 19.03 -9.64
CA SER A 263 -21.31 19.96 -10.77
C SER A 263 -20.46 19.62 -12.01
N GLY A 264 -19.94 18.39 -12.13
CA GLY A 264 -19.06 17.96 -13.21
C GLY A 264 -17.66 18.58 -13.15
N TRP A 265 -16.95 18.57 -14.28
CA TRP A 265 -15.51 18.91 -14.39
C TRP A 265 -15.11 20.25 -13.79
N ALA A 266 -16.01 21.25 -13.78
CA ALA A 266 -15.76 22.55 -13.16
C ALA A 266 -15.40 22.47 -11.66
N THR A 267 -15.82 21.43 -10.92
CA THR A 267 -15.44 21.28 -9.50
C THR A 267 -14.07 20.65 -9.30
N LEU A 268 -13.53 19.96 -10.31
CA LEU A 268 -12.27 19.22 -10.19
C LEU A 268 -11.07 20.18 -10.14
N ALA A 269 -11.12 21.30 -10.85
CA ALA A 269 -10.12 22.37 -10.74
C ALA A 269 -9.90 22.85 -9.29
N GLY A 270 -10.96 22.87 -8.47
CA GLY A 270 -10.88 23.20 -7.05
C GLY A 270 -10.08 22.21 -6.20
N VAL A 271 -9.91 20.96 -6.66
CA VAL A 271 -9.03 19.95 -6.03
C VAL A 271 -7.56 20.28 -6.29
N PHE A 272 -7.22 20.83 -7.45
CA PHE A 272 -5.86 21.31 -7.72
C PHE A 272 -5.53 22.55 -6.88
N GLU A 273 -6.49 23.43 -6.60
CA GLU A 273 -6.30 24.55 -5.67
C GLU A 273 -6.20 24.11 -4.20
N LYS A 274 -6.94 23.06 -3.81
CA LYS A 274 -7.01 22.52 -2.45
C LYS A 274 -6.80 21.00 -2.46
N PRO A 275 -5.56 20.52 -2.63
CA PRO A 275 -5.29 19.09 -2.71
C PRO A 275 -5.71 18.35 -1.44
N PRO A 276 -6.14 17.07 -1.55
CA PRO A 276 -6.29 16.21 -0.40
C PRO A 276 -4.94 16.03 0.31
N VAL A 277 -5.00 15.90 1.64
CA VAL A 277 -3.81 15.89 2.52
C VAL A 277 -3.40 14.50 3.00
N SER A 278 -4.17 13.46 2.64
CA SER A 278 -3.96 12.08 3.08
C SER A 278 -4.69 11.07 2.18
N THR A 279 -4.23 9.82 2.14
CA THR A 279 -4.94 8.72 1.45
C THR A 279 -6.32 8.47 2.05
N GLN A 280 -6.54 8.75 3.33
CA GLN A 280 -7.85 8.75 3.98
C GLN A 280 -8.85 9.66 3.25
N GLN A 281 -8.44 10.85 2.79
CA GLN A 281 -9.34 11.76 2.07
C GLN A 281 -9.68 11.28 0.64
N ILE A 282 -8.86 10.40 0.06
CA ILE A 282 -9.15 9.70 -1.22
C ILE A 282 -10.15 8.57 -0.98
N LEU A 283 -9.91 7.75 0.05
CA LEU A 283 -10.76 6.62 0.43
C LEU A 283 -12.14 7.08 0.93
N HIS A 284 -12.22 8.24 1.59
CA HIS A 284 -13.43 8.81 2.20
C HIS A 284 -13.65 10.26 1.71
N PRO A 285 -14.21 10.47 0.51
CA PRO A 285 -14.35 11.80 -0.11
C PRO A 285 -15.18 12.82 0.69
N GLU A 286 -15.99 12.38 1.65
CA GLU A 286 -16.70 13.23 2.60
C GLU A 286 -15.78 13.86 3.66
N LEU A 287 -14.66 13.23 4.00
CA LEU A 287 -13.63 13.81 4.87
C LEU A 287 -12.89 14.94 4.15
N TYR A 288 -12.65 14.78 2.84
CA TYR A 288 -12.17 15.86 1.98
C TYR A 288 -13.18 17.03 1.91
N LYS A 289 -14.46 16.74 1.63
CA LYS A 289 -15.52 17.76 1.54
C LYS A 289 -15.78 18.51 2.84
N SER A 290 -15.59 17.87 3.98
CA SER A 290 -15.67 18.49 5.32
C SER A 290 -14.35 19.12 5.80
N ALA A 291 -13.29 19.03 4.99
CA ALA A 291 -11.93 19.49 5.32
C ALA A 291 -11.37 18.88 6.62
N LYS A 292 -11.77 17.65 6.99
CA LYS A 292 -11.17 16.93 8.12
C LYS A 292 -9.73 16.56 7.77
N THR A 293 -8.76 17.05 8.53
CA THR A 293 -7.34 16.70 8.41
C THR A 293 -6.93 15.74 9.54
N PRO A 294 -5.95 14.85 9.32
CA PRO A 294 -5.40 14.00 10.39
C PRO A 294 -4.69 14.82 11.47
N SER A 295 -4.56 14.24 12.66
CA SER A 295 -3.77 14.77 13.76
C SER A 295 -2.27 14.71 13.45
N ASN A 296 -1.52 15.73 13.89
CA ASN A 296 -0.07 15.78 13.69
C ASN A 296 0.66 14.90 14.72
N VAL A 297 1.25 13.80 14.27
CA VAL A 297 1.96 12.83 15.11
C VAL A 297 3.47 12.98 14.97
N THR A 298 4.19 13.02 16.09
CA THR A 298 5.66 13.14 16.14
C THR A 298 6.29 12.00 16.93
N LEU A 299 7.56 11.71 16.64
CA LEU A 299 8.37 10.75 17.40
C LEU A 299 9.42 11.52 18.24
N PRO A 300 9.66 11.12 19.50
CA PRO A 300 10.85 11.50 20.25
C PRO A 300 12.16 11.25 19.47
N PRO A 301 13.24 12.01 19.72
CA PRO A 301 14.53 11.80 19.07
C PRO A 301 15.25 10.54 19.61
N LEU A 302 15.15 9.42 18.89
CA LEU A 302 15.79 8.16 19.28
C LEU A 302 17.32 8.16 19.10
N GLU A 303 17.91 9.09 18.33
CA GLU A 303 19.34 9.06 18.00
C GLU A 303 20.24 9.10 19.25
N LYS A 304 19.75 9.70 20.35
CA LYS A 304 20.44 9.71 21.66
C LYS A 304 20.25 8.41 22.46
N MET A 305 19.10 7.75 22.31
CA MET A 305 18.74 6.49 23.00
C MET A 305 19.47 5.30 22.36
N LEU A 306 19.57 5.29 21.03
CA LEU A 306 20.23 4.24 20.26
C LEU A 306 21.76 4.37 20.22
N GLY A 307 22.27 5.59 20.30
CA GLY A 307 23.70 5.87 20.25
C GLY A 307 24.29 5.88 18.83
N LYS A 308 25.60 6.11 18.75
CA LYS A 308 26.30 6.48 17.50
C LYS A 308 26.41 5.37 16.45
N ASP A 309 26.16 4.12 16.82
CA ASP A 309 26.28 2.97 15.91
C ASP A 309 25.02 2.73 15.05
N TRP A 310 23.94 3.47 15.33
CA TRP A 310 22.73 3.49 14.54
C TRP A 310 22.69 4.69 13.58
N ALA A 311 21.97 4.53 12.48
CA ALA A 311 21.63 5.60 11.54
C ALA A 311 20.13 5.54 11.25
N LYS A 312 19.47 6.70 11.19
CA LYS A 312 18.09 6.78 10.69
C LYS A 312 18.13 6.59 9.17
N LEU A 313 17.38 5.63 8.67
CA LEU A 313 17.21 5.38 7.23
C LEU A 313 16.03 6.18 6.67
N ASP A 314 14.89 6.15 7.37
CA ASP A 314 13.66 6.80 6.93
C ASP A 314 12.81 7.29 8.12
N GLU A 315 11.96 8.28 7.87
CA GLU A 315 10.96 8.78 8.83
C GLU A 315 9.80 9.46 8.09
N ASN A 316 8.64 8.81 8.04
CA ASN A 316 7.49 9.30 7.27
C ASN A 316 6.13 8.96 7.90
N ILE A 317 5.07 9.15 7.12
CA ILE A 317 3.68 8.81 7.45
C ILE A 317 3.26 7.61 6.58
N LEU A 318 2.57 6.63 7.17
CA LEU A 318 1.98 5.52 6.42
C LEU A 318 0.65 5.93 5.80
N GLY A 319 -0.21 6.64 6.55
CA GLY A 319 -1.57 6.94 6.11
C GLY A 319 -2.52 5.76 6.33
N GLU A 320 -3.80 6.00 6.12
CA GLU A 320 -4.83 4.96 6.19
C GLU A 320 -4.52 3.79 5.25
N PHE A 321 -4.26 4.06 3.97
CA PHE A 321 -3.96 2.98 3.02
C PHE A 321 -2.70 2.19 3.43
N GLY A 322 -1.73 2.81 4.12
CA GLY A 322 -0.51 2.14 4.59
C GLY A 322 -0.73 1.25 5.80
N TRP A 323 -1.57 1.67 6.73
CA TRP A 323 -2.01 0.80 7.81
C TRP A 323 -2.90 -0.34 7.30
N LYS A 324 -3.73 -0.11 6.27
CA LYS A 324 -4.46 -1.19 5.58
C LYS A 324 -3.49 -2.25 5.08
N GLU A 325 -2.48 -1.84 4.30
CA GLU A 325 -1.53 -2.77 3.68
C GLU A 325 -0.65 -3.53 4.69
N VAL A 326 -0.17 -2.86 5.74
CA VAL A 326 0.63 -3.50 6.80
C VAL A 326 -0.21 -4.55 7.55
N VAL A 327 -1.46 -4.23 7.86
CA VAL A 327 -2.36 -5.17 8.55
C VAL A 327 -2.75 -6.35 7.64
N LYS A 328 -3.02 -6.08 6.35
CA LYS A 328 -3.39 -7.06 5.31
C LYS A 328 -2.32 -8.14 5.06
N GLN A 329 -1.04 -7.89 5.36
CA GLN A 329 -0.01 -8.95 5.24
C GLN A 329 -0.18 -10.08 6.26
N PHE A 330 -0.84 -9.81 7.40
CA PHE A 330 -0.89 -10.73 8.54
C PHE A 330 -2.32 -11.08 8.97
N LEU A 331 -3.29 -10.21 8.70
CA LEU A 331 -4.71 -10.44 8.88
C LEU A 331 -5.40 -10.49 7.50
N ASP A 332 -6.71 -10.74 7.46
CA ASP A 332 -7.50 -10.61 6.23
C ASP A 332 -7.79 -9.13 5.86
N ASP A 333 -8.22 -8.93 4.61
CA ASP A 333 -8.46 -7.61 4.02
C ASP A 333 -9.64 -6.86 4.67
N ASP A 334 -10.65 -7.57 5.17
CA ASP A 334 -11.80 -6.95 5.87
C ASP A 334 -11.38 -6.38 7.23
N ARG A 335 -10.61 -7.15 8.01
CA ARG A 335 -9.99 -6.67 9.26
C ARG A 335 -9.03 -5.51 8.99
N ALA A 336 -8.25 -5.59 7.92
CA ALA A 336 -7.33 -4.52 7.51
C ALA A 336 -8.06 -3.22 7.18
N LYS A 337 -9.08 -3.26 6.32
CA LYS A 337 -9.97 -2.12 6.01
C LYS A 337 -10.60 -1.55 7.27
N SER A 338 -11.22 -2.38 8.11
CA SER A 338 -11.94 -1.92 9.31
C SER A 338 -11.03 -1.28 10.36
N LEU A 339 -9.76 -1.69 10.46
CA LEU A 339 -8.80 -1.05 11.37
C LEU A 339 -8.23 0.23 10.77
N ALA A 340 -7.83 0.18 9.50
CA ALA A 340 -7.23 1.31 8.80
C ALA A 340 -8.15 2.54 8.74
N ALA A 341 -9.44 2.34 8.49
CA ALA A 341 -10.44 3.42 8.42
C ALA A 341 -10.58 4.25 9.72
N THR A 342 -10.03 3.77 10.83
CA THR A 342 -10.04 4.46 12.14
C THR A 342 -8.79 5.32 12.37
N TRP A 343 -7.86 5.34 11.39
CA TRP A 343 -6.67 6.18 11.38
C TRP A 343 -7.01 7.67 11.50
N ASP A 344 -6.26 8.39 12.33
CA ASP A 344 -6.38 9.83 12.53
C ASP A 344 -4.99 10.49 12.62
N GLY A 345 -3.97 9.89 11.99
CA GLY A 345 -2.58 10.35 11.95
C GLY A 345 -1.57 9.28 12.40
N ASP A 346 -0.38 9.27 11.81
CA ASP A 346 0.72 8.42 12.26
C ASP A 346 2.10 9.02 11.99
N ARG A 347 3.13 8.40 12.57
CA ARG A 347 4.54 8.61 12.22
C ARG A 347 5.29 7.29 12.41
N TYR A 348 6.14 6.94 11.45
CA TYR A 348 7.13 5.87 11.62
C TYR A 348 8.56 6.38 11.47
N ALA A 349 9.51 5.63 12.02
CA ALA A 349 10.94 5.80 11.81
C ALA A 349 11.63 4.44 11.66
N LEU A 350 12.54 4.33 10.72
CA LEU A 350 13.42 3.17 10.57
C LEU A 350 14.86 3.55 10.91
N TYR A 351 15.49 2.78 11.79
CA TYR A 351 16.91 2.88 12.11
C TYR A 351 17.62 1.58 11.72
N GLU A 352 18.86 1.70 11.26
CA GLU A 352 19.74 0.57 10.95
C GLU A 352 21.05 0.66 11.72
N GLN A 353 21.50 -0.46 12.29
CA GLN A 353 22.81 -0.55 12.92
C GLN A 353 23.90 -0.71 11.85
N LYS A 354 24.90 0.17 11.86
CA LYS A 354 25.91 0.34 10.81
C LYS A 354 26.70 -0.93 10.47
N GLN A 355 26.94 -1.81 11.44
CA GLN A 355 27.76 -3.01 11.27
C GLN A 355 26.92 -4.26 10.97
N THR A 356 25.94 -4.58 11.81
CA THR A 356 25.15 -5.83 11.68
C THR A 356 23.98 -5.74 10.73
N LYS A 357 23.59 -4.54 10.27
CA LYS A 357 22.41 -4.29 9.42
C LYS A 357 21.07 -4.68 10.06
N LYS A 358 21.06 -4.92 11.38
CA LYS A 358 19.84 -5.03 12.18
C LYS A 358 19.03 -3.73 12.11
N LEU A 359 17.71 -3.87 12.08
CA LEU A 359 16.76 -2.78 11.98
C LEU A 359 16.03 -2.57 13.31
N ILE A 360 15.72 -1.31 13.62
CA ILE A 360 14.71 -0.92 14.60
C ILE A 360 13.63 -0.15 13.85
N LEU A 361 12.41 -0.67 13.85
CA LEU A 361 11.22 0.01 13.34
C LEU A 361 10.43 0.55 14.52
N VAL A 362 10.08 1.84 14.47
CA VAL A 362 9.19 2.48 15.43
C VAL A 362 7.99 3.03 14.70
N THR A 363 6.80 2.81 15.23
CA THR A 363 5.56 3.45 14.78
C THR A 363 4.84 4.09 15.96
N ARG A 364 4.22 5.25 15.71
CA ARG A 364 3.23 5.88 16.59
C ARG A 364 2.00 6.15 15.75
N LEU A 365 0.88 5.58 16.15
CA LEU A 365 -0.41 5.64 15.47
C LEU A 365 -1.42 6.34 16.38
N HIS A 366 -2.11 7.34 15.84
CA HIS A 366 -3.23 8.03 16.47
C HIS A 366 -4.53 7.60 15.77
N LEU A 367 -5.52 7.23 16.56
CA LEU A 367 -6.79 6.68 16.08
C LEU A 367 -7.94 7.60 16.47
N ASP A 368 -9.07 7.53 15.78
CA ASP A 368 -10.25 8.40 16.00
C ASP A 368 -10.84 8.34 17.44
N SER A 369 -10.59 7.26 18.18
CA SER A 369 -11.23 6.94 19.46
C SER A 369 -10.43 5.92 20.29
N GLU A 370 -10.67 5.90 21.61
CA GLU A 370 -10.04 4.93 22.53
C GLU A 370 -10.55 3.50 22.29
N GLU A 371 -11.80 3.36 21.86
CA GLU A 371 -12.37 2.05 21.51
C GLU A 371 -11.64 1.47 20.29
N HIS A 372 -11.42 2.26 19.25
CA HIS A 372 -10.66 1.81 18.09
C HIS A 372 -9.18 1.56 18.42
N ALA A 373 -8.57 2.30 19.35
CA ALA A 373 -7.25 1.97 19.89
C ALA A 373 -7.22 0.60 20.63
N ALA A 374 -8.24 0.28 21.43
CA ALA A 374 -8.36 -1.03 22.07
C ALA A 374 -8.58 -2.17 21.05
N ARG A 375 -9.40 -1.94 20.01
CA ARG A 375 -9.61 -2.91 18.92
C ARG A 375 -8.32 -3.11 18.10
N PHE A 376 -7.60 -2.02 17.79
CA PHE A 376 -6.32 -2.07 17.10
C PHE A 376 -5.29 -2.83 17.93
N PHE A 377 -5.14 -2.54 19.23
CA PHE A 377 -4.24 -3.26 20.12
C PHE A 377 -4.46 -4.78 20.07
N GLY A 378 -5.72 -5.21 20.21
CA GLY A 378 -6.08 -6.63 20.17
C GLY A 378 -5.66 -7.30 18.86
N GLN A 379 -6.04 -6.71 17.72
CA GLN A 379 -5.82 -7.30 16.40
C GLN A 379 -4.37 -7.14 15.89
N TYR A 380 -3.72 -6.00 16.13
CA TYR A 380 -2.35 -5.77 15.72
C TYR A 380 -1.35 -6.60 16.55
N SER A 381 -1.69 -6.95 17.80
CA SER A 381 -0.90 -7.93 18.56
C SER A 381 -0.88 -9.31 17.87
N GLU A 382 -1.98 -9.75 17.27
CA GLU A 382 -2.04 -10.99 16.47
C GLU A 382 -1.22 -10.86 15.18
N ALA A 383 -1.28 -9.70 14.51
CA ALA A 383 -0.45 -9.42 13.33
C ALA A 383 1.05 -9.52 13.65
N LEU A 384 1.50 -8.94 14.77
CA LEU A 384 2.88 -9.04 15.24
C LEU A 384 3.30 -10.48 15.56
N GLU A 385 2.42 -11.30 16.16
CA GLU A 385 2.69 -12.72 16.41
C GLU A 385 2.80 -13.56 15.13
N LYS A 386 2.11 -13.17 14.05
CA LYS A 386 2.23 -13.84 12.74
C LYS A 386 3.46 -13.37 11.96
N LYS A 387 3.79 -12.09 12.05
CA LYS A 387 5.01 -11.49 11.48
C LYS A 387 6.28 -12.12 12.06
N HIS A 388 6.27 -12.41 13.37
CA HIS A 388 7.40 -12.99 14.10
C HIS A 388 7.09 -14.41 14.56
N SER A 389 7.30 -15.37 13.66
CA SER A 389 7.10 -16.80 13.92
C SER A 389 8.01 -17.32 15.04
N GLU A 390 9.28 -16.92 15.04
CA GLU A 390 10.25 -17.20 16.09
C GLU A 390 10.16 -16.17 17.23
N ARG A 391 9.38 -16.48 18.26
CA ARG A 391 9.19 -15.62 19.44
C ARG A 391 9.24 -16.37 20.77
N VAL A 392 9.80 -15.73 21.79
CA VAL A 392 9.87 -16.23 23.18
C VAL A 392 9.49 -15.14 24.18
N ASN A 393 9.34 -15.51 25.47
CA ASN A 393 9.07 -14.59 26.58
C ASN A 393 7.86 -13.66 26.36
N LEU A 394 6.82 -14.17 25.69
CA LEU A 394 5.59 -13.42 25.40
C LEU A 394 4.91 -12.93 26.69
N LEU A 395 4.65 -11.62 26.74
CA LEU A 395 4.00 -10.92 27.83
C LEU A 395 2.79 -10.16 27.29
N ARG A 396 1.61 -10.50 27.79
CA ARG A 396 0.33 -9.85 27.45
C ARG A 396 -0.30 -9.26 28.71
N ARG A 397 -0.67 -8.00 28.66
CA ARG A 397 -1.31 -7.20 29.73
C ARG A 397 -2.37 -6.27 29.10
N PRO A 398 -3.26 -5.65 29.88
CA PRO A 398 -4.14 -4.60 29.36
C PRO A 398 -3.31 -3.52 28.64
N SER A 399 -3.66 -3.26 27.38
CA SER A 399 -3.01 -2.31 26.47
C SER A 399 -1.50 -2.47 26.22
N PHE A 400 -0.82 -3.46 26.79
CA PHE A 400 0.61 -3.72 26.57
C PHE A 400 0.88 -5.17 26.16
N PHE A 401 1.70 -5.32 25.13
CA PHE A 401 2.08 -6.59 24.55
C PHE A 401 3.56 -6.58 24.14
N SER A 402 4.30 -7.63 24.47
CA SER A 402 5.70 -7.77 24.05
C SER A 402 6.15 -9.21 23.93
N PHE A 403 7.20 -9.44 23.15
CA PHE A 403 7.94 -10.71 23.07
C PHE A 403 9.37 -10.48 22.56
N GLU A 404 10.22 -11.48 22.66
CA GLU A 404 11.61 -11.45 22.18
C GLU A 404 11.77 -12.29 20.90
N THR A 405 12.58 -11.82 19.96
CA THR A 405 12.95 -12.49 18.70
C THR A 405 14.49 -12.56 18.57
N PRO A 406 15.04 -13.32 17.62
CA PRO A 406 16.49 -13.32 17.34
C PRO A 406 17.06 -11.95 16.91
N ASP A 407 16.22 -11.11 16.30
CA ASP A 407 16.63 -9.80 15.81
C ASP A 407 16.55 -8.72 16.91
N GLY A 408 15.58 -8.83 17.83
CA GLY A 408 15.43 -7.99 19.03
C GLY A 408 14.05 -8.17 19.69
N ALA A 409 13.74 -7.38 20.71
CA ALA A 409 12.40 -7.39 21.31
C ALA A 409 11.39 -6.60 20.45
N VAL A 410 10.13 -7.02 20.54
CA VAL A 410 8.96 -6.37 19.96
C VAL A 410 8.07 -5.88 21.10
N PHE A 411 7.65 -4.62 21.03
CA PHE A 411 6.75 -3.97 21.98
C PHE A 411 5.58 -3.32 21.24
N LEU A 412 4.39 -3.46 21.79
CA LEU A 412 3.17 -2.74 21.40
C LEU A 412 2.53 -2.21 22.69
N TYR A 413 2.37 -0.90 22.81
CA TYR A 413 1.75 -0.24 23.95
C TYR A 413 0.75 0.80 23.47
N CYS A 414 -0.47 0.79 23.99
CA CYS A 414 -1.49 1.78 23.67
C CYS A 414 -1.96 2.54 24.94
N LEU A 415 -2.22 3.83 24.78
CA LEU A 415 -2.69 4.74 25.83
C LEU A 415 -3.67 5.75 25.23
N GLY A 416 -4.89 5.78 25.76
CA GLY A 416 -5.97 6.62 25.20
C GLY A 416 -6.24 6.28 23.73
N ARG A 417 -6.07 7.27 22.84
CA ARG A 417 -6.25 7.16 21.38
C ARG A 417 -4.99 6.74 20.62
N GLU A 418 -3.89 6.50 21.30
CA GLU A 418 -2.57 6.28 20.68
C GLU A 418 -2.05 4.86 20.90
N CYS A 419 -1.33 4.35 19.90
CA CYS A 419 -0.58 3.09 19.95
C CYS A 419 0.84 3.29 19.44
N VAL A 420 1.82 2.81 20.20
CA VAL A 420 3.24 2.77 19.83
C VAL A 420 3.63 1.32 19.57
N THR A 421 4.34 1.06 18.46
CA THR A 421 5.06 -0.20 18.25
C THR A 421 6.56 0.08 18.14
N MET A 422 7.38 -0.79 18.72
CA MET A 422 8.83 -0.79 18.53
C MET A 422 9.32 -2.23 18.31
N GLU A 423 9.93 -2.48 17.16
CA GLU A 423 10.41 -3.81 16.75
C GLU A 423 11.94 -3.81 16.63
N GLY A 424 12.60 -4.91 17.01
CA GLY A 424 14.05 -5.08 16.88
C GLY A 424 14.90 -4.38 17.95
N SER A 425 14.28 -3.85 19.01
CA SER A 425 14.90 -2.98 20.01
C SER A 425 15.17 -3.70 21.35
N THR A 426 15.64 -2.97 22.36
CA THR A 426 15.76 -3.44 23.75
C THR A 426 14.68 -2.82 24.63
N ARG A 427 14.46 -3.43 25.80
CA ARG A 427 13.52 -2.93 26.81
C ARG A 427 13.88 -1.52 27.30
N ASP A 428 15.16 -1.26 27.54
CA ASP A 428 15.65 0.02 28.05
C ASP A 428 15.35 1.16 27.06
N VAL A 429 15.60 0.95 25.76
CA VAL A 429 15.28 1.93 24.70
C VAL A 429 13.78 2.17 24.59
N PHE A 430 12.96 1.12 24.78
CA PHE A 430 11.50 1.26 24.76
C PHE A 430 10.98 2.04 25.97
N ASP A 431 11.47 1.76 27.18
CA ASP A 431 11.08 2.47 28.40
C ASP A 431 11.54 3.95 28.36
N ASP A 432 12.73 4.24 27.84
CA ASP A 432 13.20 5.63 27.60
C ASP A 432 12.36 6.34 26.51
N PHE A 433 11.94 5.64 25.46
CA PHE A 433 11.06 6.18 24.43
C PHE A 433 9.67 6.53 24.98
N THR A 434 9.02 5.61 25.72
CA THR A 434 7.70 5.87 26.31
C THR A 434 7.76 6.96 27.38
N LYS A 435 8.85 7.02 28.15
CA LYS A 435 9.11 8.12 29.08
C LYS A 435 9.26 9.47 28.37
N ALA A 436 9.86 9.50 27.18
CA ALA A 436 9.96 10.71 26.36
C ALA A 436 8.64 11.13 25.69
N LEU A 437 7.59 10.30 25.78
CA LEU A 437 6.21 10.63 25.44
C LEU A 437 5.38 11.06 26.68
N ASP A 438 5.99 11.16 27.87
CA ASP A 438 5.32 11.32 29.17
C ASP A 438 4.31 10.19 29.50
N TRP A 439 4.51 8.99 28.94
CA TRP A 439 3.68 7.82 29.23
C TRP A 439 4.14 7.08 30.50
N PRO A 440 3.24 6.34 31.19
CA PRO A 440 3.63 5.44 32.26
C PRO A 440 4.65 4.38 31.79
N LEU A 441 5.50 3.91 32.70
CA LEU A 441 6.39 2.78 32.41
C LEU A 441 5.57 1.56 32.00
N ALA A 442 6.00 0.88 30.94
CA ALA A 442 5.31 -0.30 30.46
C ALA A 442 5.33 -1.42 31.52
N PRO A 443 4.29 -2.28 31.60
CA PRO A 443 4.26 -3.41 32.52
C PRO A 443 5.53 -4.26 32.48
N GLN A 444 6.08 -4.56 33.66
CA GLN A 444 7.27 -5.40 33.77
C GLN A 444 6.91 -6.89 33.70
N PRO A 445 7.81 -7.76 33.19
CA PRO A 445 7.67 -9.20 33.33
C PRO A 445 7.57 -9.59 34.81
N PRO A 446 6.81 -10.65 35.16
CA PRO A 446 6.81 -11.14 36.53
C PRO A 446 8.22 -11.59 36.92
N GLU A 447 8.68 -11.18 38.11
CA GLU A 447 9.95 -11.68 38.65
C GLU A 447 9.90 -13.22 38.70
N ARG A 448 10.87 -13.88 38.04
CA ARG A 448 11.06 -15.31 38.25
C ARG A 448 11.42 -15.49 39.73
N PRO A 449 10.69 -16.32 40.50
CA PRO A 449 11.05 -16.55 41.89
C PRO A 449 12.50 -17.03 41.94
N ARG A 450 13.34 -16.32 42.71
CA ARG A 450 14.73 -16.71 42.91
C ARG A 450 14.75 -18.16 43.37
N THR A 451 15.56 -19.00 42.71
CA THR A 451 15.82 -20.35 43.18
C THR A 451 16.30 -20.25 44.62
N VAL A 452 15.48 -20.76 45.55
CA VAL A 452 15.86 -20.82 46.96
C VAL A 452 17.14 -21.66 47.01
N PRO A 453 18.25 -21.15 47.57
CA PRO A 453 19.47 -21.92 47.63
C PRO A 453 19.21 -23.22 48.40
N GLU A 454 19.65 -24.33 47.81
CA GLU A 454 19.36 -25.70 48.23
C GLU A 454 20.12 -26.05 49.53
N LYS A 455 19.78 -25.37 50.63
CA LYS A 455 20.51 -25.43 51.90
C LYS A 455 19.67 -25.27 53.17
N THR A 456 18.35 -25.46 53.07
CA THR A 456 17.44 -25.48 54.25
C THR A 456 16.68 -26.80 54.40
N ALA A 457 16.89 -27.78 53.51
CA ALA A 457 16.33 -29.13 53.62
C ALA A 457 17.30 -30.10 54.33
N GLN A 458 17.82 -29.71 55.50
CA GLN A 458 18.71 -30.56 56.32
C GLN A 458 18.40 -30.54 57.83
N PHE A 459 17.15 -30.29 58.20
CA PHE A 459 16.63 -30.64 59.52
C PHE A 459 15.24 -31.26 59.37
N PHE A 460 15.13 -32.53 59.77
CA PHE A 460 13.96 -33.35 60.13
C PHE A 460 14.11 -34.79 59.63
N SER A 461 14.97 -35.56 60.30
CA SER A 461 14.89 -37.02 60.26
C SER A 461 13.71 -37.48 61.12
N PRO A 462 12.78 -38.32 60.62
CA PRO A 462 11.77 -38.93 61.47
C PRO A 462 12.40 -40.02 62.33
N ALA A 463 12.11 -40.02 63.64
CA ALA A 463 12.45 -41.13 64.51
C ALA A 463 11.47 -42.30 64.29
N VAL A 464 11.97 -43.53 64.46
CA VAL A 464 11.18 -44.77 64.37
C VAL A 464 10.26 -44.91 65.59
N GLN A 465 9.00 -45.30 65.36
CA GLN A 465 8.20 -46.04 66.34
C GLN A 465 7.22 -47.00 65.64
N SER A 466 6.81 -48.03 66.38
CA SER A 466 6.34 -49.34 65.89
C SER A 466 4.86 -49.64 66.15
N ASP A 467 4.27 -50.52 65.34
CA ASP A 467 3.02 -51.30 65.51
C ASP A 467 1.72 -50.53 65.88
N ASP A 468 0.55 -50.82 65.32
CA ASP A 468 -0.05 -52.15 65.12
C ASP A 468 -1.03 -52.18 63.91
N GLY A 469 -1.44 -53.37 63.46
CA GLY A 469 -2.12 -53.55 62.17
C GLY A 469 -3.66 -53.55 62.15
N ILE A 470 -4.24 -53.59 60.93
CA ILE A 470 -5.49 -54.29 60.51
C ILE A 470 -5.63 -54.19 58.98
N SER A 471 -6.24 -55.19 58.34
CA SER A 471 -6.13 -55.46 56.89
C SER A 471 -7.33 -55.08 56.01
N ALA A 472 -7.02 -54.83 54.72
CA ALA A 472 -7.83 -55.10 53.51
C ALA A 472 -9.01 -54.16 53.13
N PRO A 473 -9.46 -54.14 51.84
CA PRO A 473 -8.81 -54.56 50.58
C PRO A 473 -8.81 -53.49 49.44
N VAL A 474 -8.19 -53.85 48.32
CA VAL A 474 -8.00 -53.05 47.08
C VAL A 474 -9.21 -53.12 46.13
N ALA A 475 -9.47 -52.04 45.37
CA ALA A 475 -10.19 -52.10 44.08
C ALA A 475 -9.66 -51.05 43.08
N HIS A 476 -9.30 -51.49 41.87
CA HIS A 476 -9.02 -50.63 40.70
C HIS A 476 -10.32 -50.35 39.92
N VAL A 477 -10.42 -49.18 39.27
CA VAL A 477 -11.43 -48.90 38.22
C VAL A 477 -10.78 -48.09 37.09
N GLU A 478 -10.81 -48.64 35.87
CA GLU A 478 -10.56 -47.91 34.62
C GLU A 478 -11.88 -47.31 34.06
N PRO A 479 -11.85 -46.21 33.30
CA PRO A 479 -12.98 -45.74 32.52
C PRO A 479 -13.00 -46.35 31.10
N PRO A 480 -14.15 -46.85 30.59
CA PRO A 480 -14.23 -47.43 29.24
C PRO A 480 -14.48 -46.40 28.12
N HIS A 481 -14.13 -46.81 26.90
CA HIS A 481 -14.34 -46.07 25.65
C HIS A 481 -15.82 -45.78 25.33
N THR A 482 -16.08 -44.65 24.67
CA THR A 482 -17.32 -44.38 23.93
C THR A 482 -17.17 -44.76 22.47
N ASP A 483 -18.05 -45.63 21.97
CA ASP A 483 -18.03 -46.15 20.60
C ASP A 483 -18.91 -45.33 19.63
N ARG A 484 -18.68 -45.48 18.32
CA ARG A 484 -19.42 -44.79 17.25
C ARG A 484 -20.74 -45.49 16.92
N ALA A 485 -21.76 -44.70 16.59
CA ALA A 485 -22.84 -45.13 15.68
C ALA A 485 -23.36 -43.94 14.85
N THR A 486 -23.85 -44.23 13.64
CA THR A 486 -24.08 -43.26 12.55
C THR A 486 -25.50 -43.43 11.96
N VAL A 487 -25.87 -42.57 10.99
CA VAL A 487 -26.98 -42.70 10.01
C VAL A 487 -28.38 -42.40 10.61
N VAL A 488 -29.26 -41.54 10.06
CA VAL A 488 -29.91 -41.55 8.72
C VAL A 488 -30.54 -40.16 8.41
N ALA A 489 -30.59 -39.78 7.12
CA ALA A 489 -31.20 -38.56 6.60
C ALA A 489 -32.65 -38.74 6.05
N ARG A 490 -33.41 -37.65 5.86
CA ARG A 490 -34.51 -37.52 4.86
C ARG A 490 -35.07 -36.08 4.67
N ASP A 491 -34.64 -35.43 3.59
CA ASP A 491 -35.44 -34.87 2.47
C ASP A 491 -36.72 -33.98 2.62
N ARG A 492 -36.72 -32.91 1.78
CA ARG A 492 -37.82 -32.13 1.10
C ARG A 492 -38.53 -30.99 1.90
N VAL A 493 -38.40 -29.68 1.61
CA VAL A 493 -38.50 -28.85 0.35
C VAL A 493 -39.94 -28.82 -0.24
N PRO A 494 -40.53 -27.68 -0.69
CA PRO A 494 -40.34 -26.25 -0.39
C PRO A 494 -41.66 -25.45 -0.13
N ALA A 495 -41.55 -24.13 0.10
CA ALA A 495 -42.39 -23.10 -0.54
C ALA A 495 -41.55 -21.82 -0.71
#